data_AF-A0A534VHV2-F1
#
_entry.id   AF-A0A534VHV2-F1
#
_cell.length_a   1.000
_cell.length_b   1.000
_cell.length_c   1.000
_cell.angle_alpha   90.00
_cell.angle_beta   90.00
_cell.angle_gamma   90.00
#
_symmetry.space_group_name_H-M   'P 1'
#
loop_
_entity.id
_entity.type
_entity.pdbx_description
1 polymer ?
#
loop_
_entity_poly.entity_id
_entity_poly.type
_entity_poly.pdbx_seq_one_letter_code
_entity_poly.pdbx_strand_id
1 'polypeptide(L)'
;MHQLRVATRRLRAALRLFEPVLAAGTARRASQELAWLAGSIGAVRDLDVLLMAIASRGRRLDPVERDALAPLVTVLRERRALAHDGLVRTLEEPRCRRVLARLASLGGVRQDVSLGRIARDLATPHLRAVLRAGRRLDDASPEAFHRLRVRVKRLRYALETLRGLGGDRLVRMLRLLERLQDT
;
A
#
# COMPACT_ATOMS: atom_id res chain seq x y z
N MET A 1 -4.82 7.61 -11.62
CA MET A 1 -3.58 7.25 -10.88
C MET A 1 -3.78 6.87 -9.42
N HIS A 2 -4.27 7.78 -8.56
CA HIS A 2 -4.38 7.48 -7.11
C HIS A 2 -5.24 6.24 -6.81
N GLN A 3 -6.43 6.14 -7.42
CA GLN A 3 -7.33 5.01 -7.21
C GLN A 3 -6.73 3.67 -7.65
N LEU A 4 -6.10 3.62 -8.83
CA LEU A 4 -5.42 2.43 -9.32
C LEU A 4 -4.37 1.95 -8.32
N ARG A 5 -3.54 2.86 -7.82
CA ARG A 5 -2.53 2.53 -6.79
C ARG A 5 -3.18 2.00 -5.50
N VAL A 6 -4.25 2.66 -5.03
CA VAL A 6 -4.98 2.22 -3.83
C VAL A 6 -5.54 0.82 -4.04
N ALA A 7 -6.19 0.55 -5.17
CA ALA A 7 -6.72 -0.76 -5.52
C ALA A 7 -5.62 -1.83 -5.58
N THR A 8 -4.52 -1.60 -6.30
CA THR A 8 -3.39 -2.54 -6.39
C THR A 8 -2.75 -2.80 -5.03
N ARG A 9 -2.58 -1.76 -4.20
CA ARG A 9 -2.06 -1.89 -2.84
C ARG A 9 -2.98 -2.73 -1.95
N ARG A 10 -4.28 -2.45 -1.98
CA ARG A 10 -5.30 -3.19 -1.21
C ARG A 10 -5.35 -4.65 -1.66
N LEU A 11 -5.30 -4.92 -2.96
CA LEU A 11 -5.27 -6.27 -3.49
C LEU A 11 -4.03 -7.05 -3.03
N ARG A 12 -2.82 -6.46 -3.14
CA ARG A 12 -1.59 -7.09 -2.64
C ARG A 12 -1.61 -7.33 -1.13
N ALA A 13 -2.22 -6.42 -0.37
CA ALA A 13 -2.39 -6.61 1.06
C ALA A 13 -3.38 -7.74 1.38
N ALA A 14 -4.50 -7.83 0.66
CA ALA A 14 -5.46 -8.90 0.80
C ALA A 14 -4.84 -10.27 0.47
N LEU A 15 -4.09 -10.38 -0.64
CA LEU A 15 -3.39 -11.62 -0.99
C LEU A 15 -2.45 -12.10 0.12
N ARG A 16 -1.69 -11.18 0.72
CA ARG A 16 -0.81 -11.50 1.86
C ARG A 16 -1.59 -11.87 3.12
N LEU A 17 -2.71 -11.22 3.38
CA LEU A 17 -3.55 -11.50 4.53
C LEU A 17 -4.16 -12.90 4.43
N PHE A 18 -4.68 -13.26 3.26
CA PHE A 18 -5.36 -14.54 3.03
C PHE A 18 -4.40 -15.67 2.62
N GLU A 19 -3.09 -15.44 2.55
CA GLU A 19 -2.08 -16.47 2.27
C GLU A 19 -2.25 -17.76 3.11
N PRO A 20 -2.57 -17.71 4.43
CA PRO A 20 -2.77 -18.93 5.23
C PRO A 20 -3.99 -19.77 4.87
N VAL A 21 -4.95 -19.21 4.12
CA VAL A 21 -6.22 -19.89 3.76
C VAL A 21 -6.35 -20.17 2.26
N LEU A 22 -5.48 -19.59 1.45
CA LEU A 22 -5.38 -19.87 0.02
C LEU A 22 -4.51 -21.13 -0.19
N ALA A 23 -4.68 -21.77 -1.35
CA ALA A 23 -3.80 -22.86 -1.75
C ALA A 23 -2.32 -22.41 -1.73
N ALA A 24 -1.43 -23.31 -1.31
CA ALA A 24 -0.03 -23.00 -1.10
C ALA A 24 0.62 -22.38 -2.35
N GLY A 25 1.33 -21.27 -2.17
CA GLY A 25 2.00 -20.55 -3.27
C GLY A 25 1.10 -19.66 -4.13
N THR A 26 -0.23 -19.80 -4.07
CA THR A 26 -1.17 -18.99 -4.87
C THR A 26 -1.05 -17.50 -4.55
N ALA A 27 -1.11 -17.12 -3.27
CA ALA A 27 -0.97 -15.74 -2.83
C ALA A 27 0.38 -15.12 -3.23
N ARG A 28 1.46 -15.89 -3.07
CA ARG A 28 2.82 -15.46 -3.40
C ARG A 28 2.98 -15.21 -4.90
N ARG A 29 2.54 -16.15 -5.75
CA ARG A 29 2.59 -16.01 -7.21
C ARG A 29 1.76 -14.81 -7.68
N ALA A 30 0.52 -14.69 -7.21
CA ALA A 30 -0.36 -13.55 -7.52
C ALA A 30 0.25 -12.20 -7.08
N SER A 31 0.85 -12.15 -5.88
CA SER A 31 1.52 -10.94 -5.39
C SER A 31 2.78 -10.60 -6.17
N GLN A 32 3.49 -11.58 -6.73
CA GLN A 32 4.67 -11.35 -7.59
C GLN A 32 4.25 -10.80 -8.95
N GLU A 33 3.20 -11.35 -9.55
CA GLU A 33 2.65 -10.84 -10.82
C GLU A 33 2.17 -9.39 -10.69
N LEU A 34 1.51 -9.06 -9.58
CA LEU A 34 1.10 -7.68 -9.27
C LEU A 34 2.27 -6.76 -8.90
N ALA A 35 3.45 -7.29 -8.55
CA ALA A 35 4.58 -6.45 -8.14
C ALA A 35 5.11 -5.61 -9.32
N TRP A 36 5.14 -6.19 -10.53
CA TRP A 36 5.54 -5.49 -11.74
C TRP A 36 4.58 -4.33 -12.07
N LEU A 37 3.26 -4.59 -12.09
CA LEU A 37 2.26 -3.54 -12.32
C LEU A 37 2.32 -2.46 -11.24
N ALA A 38 2.49 -2.85 -9.98
CA ALA A 38 2.65 -1.92 -8.87
C ALA A 38 3.90 -1.05 -8.99
N GLY A 39 4.98 -1.57 -9.57
CA GLY A 39 6.21 -0.82 -9.85
C GLY A 39 5.95 0.30 -10.88
N SER A 40 5.29 -0.03 -11.98
CA SER A 40 4.93 0.93 -13.03
C SER A 40 4.01 2.05 -12.50
N ILE A 41 3.00 1.69 -11.70
CA ILE A 41 2.13 2.66 -11.02
C ILE A 41 2.92 3.53 -10.01
N GLY A 42 3.88 2.91 -9.32
CA GLY A 42 4.74 3.55 -8.33
C GLY A 42 5.60 4.66 -8.94
N ALA A 43 6.24 4.39 -10.08
CA ALA A 43 7.10 5.35 -10.77
C ALA A 43 6.40 6.68 -11.08
N VAL A 44 5.17 6.64 -11.56
CA VAL A 44 4.36 7.86 -11.80
C VAL A 44 4.00 8.54 -10.48
N ARG A 45 3.61 7.76 -9.47
CA ARG A 45 3.16 8.32 -8.19
C ARG A 45 4.29 8.99 -7.42
N ASP A 46 5.49 8.45 -7.47
CA ASP A 46 6.63 9.02 -6.76
C ASP A 46 6.96 10.41 -7.32
N LEU A 47 6.84 10.59 -8.64
CA LEU A 47 6.97 11.89 -9.30
C LEU A 47 5.81 12.83 -8.96
N ASP A 48 4.55 12.34 -8.92
CA ASP A 48 3.42 13.14 -8.42
C ASP A 48 3.69 13.67 -7.01
N VAL A 49 4.15 12.79 -6.11
CA VAL A 49 4.42 13.13 -4.70
C VAL A 49 5.54 14.15 -4.60
N LEU A 50 6.62 13.96 -5.36
CA LEU A 50 7.74 14.88 -5.37
C LEU A 50 7.34 16.27 -5.90
N LEU A 51 6.58 16.33 -7.00
CA LEU A 51 6.06 17.59 -7.55
C LEU A 51 5.14 18.31 -6.56
N MET A 52 4.22 17.59 -5.91
CA MET A 52 3.36 18.17 -4.87
C MET A 52 4.15 18.64 -3.64
N ALA A 53 5.20 17.91 -3.25
CA ALA A 53 6.07 18.26 -2.15
C ALA A 53 6.87 19.54 -2.44
N ILE A 54 7.41 19.67 -3.65
CA ILE A 54 8.10 20.89 -4.13
C ILE A 54 7.12 22.05 -4.13
N ALA A 55 5.95 21.90 -4.76
CA ALA A 55 4.93 22.96 -4.79
C ALA A 55 4.47 23.38 -3.39
N SER A 56 4.30 22.43 -2.47
CA SER A 56 3.85 22.72 -1.12
C SER A 56 4.92 23.42 -0.27
N ARG A 57 6.19 23.00 -0.39
CA ARG A 57 7.30 23.58 0.38
C ARG A 57 7.79 24.89 -0.22
N GLY A 58 7.77 25.01 -1.55
CA GLY A 58 8.16 26.22 -2.29
C GLY A 58 7.30 27.45 -1.97
N ARG A 59 6.07 27.26 -1.46
CA ARG A 59 5.25 28.35 -0.92
C ARG A 59 5.90 29.09 0.26
N ARG A 60 6.86 28.47 0.95
CA ARG A 60 7.60 29.06 2.08
C ARG A 60 8.90 29.75 1.67
N LEU A 61 9.30 29.59 0.40
CA LEU A 61 10.49 30.23 -0.16
C LEU A 61 10.15 31.60 -0.69
N ASP A 62 11.15 32.48 -0.74
CA ASP A 62 11.03 33.76 -1.42
C ASP A 62 10.85 33.57 -2.95
N PRO A 63 10.42 34.62 -3.67
CA PRO A 63 10.17 34.50 -5.11
C PRO A 63 11.39 34.06 -5.94
N VAL A 64 12.59 34.52 -5.59
CA VAL A 64 13.83 34.23 -6.33
C VAL A 64 14.21 32.76 -6.16
N GLU A 65 14.19 32.26 -4.92
CA GLU A 65 14.44 30.86 -4.61
C GLU A 65 13.39 29.93 -5.24
N ARG A 66 12.13 30.38 -5.29
CA ARG A 66 11.05 29.62 -5.92
C ARG A 66 11.22 29.51 -7.43
N ASP A 67 11.59 30.61 -8.08
CA ASP A 67 11.83 30.64 -9.53
C ASP A 67 13.05 29.80 -9.91
N ALA A 68 14.08 29.75 -9.06
CA ALA A 68 15.23 28.87 -9.22
C ALA A 68 14.87 27.37 -9.27
N LEU A 69 13.70 26.96 -8.75
CA LEU A 69 13.21 25.58 -8.83
C LEU A 69 12.54 25.24 -10.18
N ALA A 70 12.23 26.23 -11.02
CA ALA A 70 11.49 26.00 -12.26
C ALA A 70 12.16 24.96 -13.19
N PRO A 71 13.49 24.97 -13.42
CA PRO A 71 14.14 23.96 -14.26
C PRO A 71 13.97 22.54 -13.72
N LEU A 72 14.07 22.35 -12.39
CA LEU A 72 13.86 21.06 -11.74
C LEU A 72 12.42 20.57 -11.94
N VAL A 73 11.43 21.47 -11.78
CA VAL A 73 10.01 21.13 -11.98
C VAL A 73 9.76 20.69 -13.43
N THR A 74 10.37 21.34 -14.42
CA THR A 74 10.28 20.96 -15.84
C THR A 74 10.78 19.54 -16.05
N VAL A 75 12.00 19.22 -15.60
CA VAL A 75 12.59 17.87 -15.73
C VAL A 75 11.72 16.81 -15.05
N LEU A 76 11.16 17.10 -13.88
CA LEU A 76 10.28 16.16 -13.17
C LEU A 76 8.96 15.92 -13.90
N ARG A 77 8.39 16.94 -14.57
CA ARG A 77 7.18 16.81 -15.38
C ARG A 77 7.43 15.96 -16.62
N GLU A 78 8.56 16.14 -17.30
CA GLU A 78 8.96 15.32 -18.44
C GLU A 78 9.14 13.85 -18.04
N ARG A 79 9.88 13.59 -16.96
CA ARG A 79 10.04 12.23 -16.41
C ARG A 79 8.69 11.60 -16.05
N ARG A 80 7.76 12.40 -15.53
CA ARG A 80 6.42 11.95 -15.17
C ARG A 80 5.61 11.56 -16.42
N ALA A 81 5.71 12.34 -17.49
CA ALA A 81 5.07 12.03 -18.76
C ALA A 81 5.60 10.69 -19.31
N LEU A 82 6.92 10.51 -19.36
CA LEU A 82 7.54 9.26 -19.79
C LEU A 82 7.12 8.05 -18.94
N ALA A 83 7.09 8.21 -17.61
CA ALA A 83 6.62 7.17 -16.70
C ALA A 83 5.13 6.83 -16.91
N HIS A 84 4.31 7.85 -17.19
CA HIS A 84 2.90 7.67 -17.49
C HIS A 84 2.69 6.89 -18.78
N ASP A 85 3.42 7.22 -19.85
CA ASP A 85 3.35 6.49 -21.12
C ASP A 85 3.82 5.04 -20.96
N GLY A 86 4.87 4.82 -20.14
CA GLY A 86 5.30 3.47 -19.76
C GLY A 86 4.21 2.68 -19.02
N LEU A 87 3.43 3.34 -18.15
CA LEU A 87 2.29 2.72 -17.47
C LEU A 87 1.14 2.42 -18.43
N VAL A 88 0.82 3.31 -19.38
CA VAL A 88 -0.22 3.05 -20.38
C VAL A 88 0.14 1.81 -21.18
N ARG A 89 1.37 1.72 -21.72
CA ARG A 89 1.86 0.52 -22.42
C ARG A 89 1.76 -0.74 -21.54
N THR A 90 2.21 -0.63 -20.29
CA THR A 90 2.11 -1.72 -19.28
C THR A 90 0.67 -2.23 -19.12
N LEU A 91 -0.32 -1.33 -19.13
CA LEU A 91 -1.74 -1.68 -18.97
C LEU A 91 -2.34 -2.31 -20.23
N GLU A 92 -1.86 -1.89 -21.41
CA GLU A 92 -2.31 -2.38 -22.72
C GLU A 92 -1.70 -3.74 -23.09
N GLU A 93 -0.56 -4.09 -22.48
CA GLU A 93 0.11 -5.37 -22.72
C GLU A 93 -0.81 -6.58 -22.45
N PRO A 94 -0.77 -7.63 -23.30
CA PRO A 94 -1.49 -8.88 -23.08
C PRO A 94 -1.20 -9.51 -21.71
N ARG A 95 0.00 -9.26 -21.17
CA ARG A 95 0.39 -9.69 -19.83
C ARG A 95 -0.54 -9.15 -18.75
N CYS A 96 -0.91 -7.87 -18.82
CA CYS A 96 -1.79 -7.25 -17.83
C CYS A 96 -3.16 -7.96 -17.80
N ARG A 97 -3.76 -8.18 -18.97
CA ARG A 97 -5.02 -8.92 -19.10
C ARG A 97 -4.94 -10.33 -18.52
N ARG A 98 -3.87 -11.07 -18.79
CA ARG A 98 -3.65 -12.43 -18.22
C ARG A 98 -3.55 -12.40 -16.70
N VAL A 99 -2.83 -11.44 -16.13
CA VAL A 99 -2.70 -11.30 -14.68
C VAL A 99 -4.07 -11.00 -14.06
N LEU A 100 -4.85 -10.08 -14.63
CA LEU A 100 -6.18 -9.74 -14.13
C LEU A 100 -7.14 -10.94 -14.23
N ALA A 101 -7.12 -11.69 -15.33
CA ALA A 101 -7.92 -12.90 -15.49
C ALA A 101 -7.57 -13.97 -14.44
N ARG A 102 -6.27 -14.21 -14.19
CA ARG A 102 -5.80 -15.15 -13.16
C ARG A 102 -6.22 -14.73 -11.75
N LEU A 103 -6.19 -13.43 -11.47
CA LEU A 103 -6.64 -12.88 -10.18
C LEU A 103 -8.15 -13.04 -10.00
N ALA A 104 -8.93 -12.85 -11.07
CA ALA A 104 -10.38 -13.05 -11.05
C ALA A 104 -10.77 -14.53 -10.90
N SER A 105 -9.94 -15.45 -11.38
CA SER A 105 -10.14 -16.90 -11.24
C SER A 105 -9.56 -17.48 -9.95
N LEU A 106 -9.12 -16.65 -8.99
CA LEU A 106 -8.62 -17.16 -7.71
C LEU A 106 -9.76 -17.85 -6.95
N GLY A 107 -9.62 -19.17 -6.78
CA GLY A 107 -10.55 -20.02 -6.04
C GLY A 107 -9.83 -20.87 -4.98
N GLY A 108 -10.53 -21.87 -4.45
CA GLY A 108 -9.99 -22.78 -3.42
C GLY A 108 -10.13 -22.24 -1.99
N VAL A 109 -11.13 -21.40 -1.73
CA VAL A 109 -11.48 -21.01 -0.36
C VAL A 109 -12.02 -22.25 0.37
N ARG A 110 -11.43 -22.58 1.53
CA ARG A 110 -11.96 -23.63 2.40
C ARG A 110 -13.41 -23.29 2.77
N GLN A 111 -14.36 -24.15 2.40
CA GLN A 111 -15.80 -23.88 2.55
C GLN A 111 -16.27 -23.97 4.01
N ASP A 112 -15.54 -24.70 4.87
CA ASP A 112 -16.01 -25.06 6.22
C ASP A 112 -15.59 -24.10 7.34
N VAL A 113 -15.31 -22.83 7.02
CA VAL A 113 -14.74 -21.91 8.03
C VAL A 113 -15.57 -20.64 8.16
N SER A 114 -16.00 -20.35 9.39
CA SER A 114 -16.68 -19.10 9.73
C SER A 114 -15.80 -17.88 9.39
N LEU A 115 -16.33 -16.99 8.56
CA LEU A 115 -15.70 -15.72 8.16
C LEU A 115 -15.21 -14.90 9.36
N GLY A 116 -15.99 -14.85 10.44
CA GLY A 116 -15.62 -14.12 11.66
C GLY A 116 -14.43 -14.74 12.40
N ARG A 117 -14.33 -16.08 12.41
CA ARG A 117 -13.19 -16.80 13.01
C ARG A 117 -11.92 -16.59 12.18
N ILE A 118 -12.00 -16.75 10.85
CA ILE A 118 -10.87 -16.48 9.95
C ILE A 118 -10.39 -15.04 10.12
N ALA A 119 -11.29 -14.06 10.10
CA ALA A 119 -10.92 -12.65 10.23
C ALA A 119 -10.13 -12.39 11.51
N ARG A 120 -10.55 -12.99 12.63
CA ARG A 120 -9.84 -12.91 13.92
C ARG A 120 -8.46 -13.57 13.85
N ASP A 121 -8.38 -14.77 13.31
CA ASP A 121 -7.14 -15.55 13.24
C ASP A 121 -6.11 -14.86 12.32
N LEU A 122 -6.57 -14.20 11.25
CA LEU A 122 -5.72 -13.42 10.36
C LEU A 122 -5.28 -12.08 10.96
N ALA A 123 -6.14 -11.38 11.71
CA ALA A 123 -5.82 -10.06 12.27
C ALA A 123 -4.98 -10.12 13.56
N THR A 124 -5.18 -11.15 14.40
CA THR A 124 -4.57 -11.27 15.74
C THR A 124 -3.04 -11.25 15.71
N PRO A 125 -2.33 -11.96 14.79
CA PRO A 125 -0.88 -11.90 14.70
C PRO A 125 -0.35 -10.49 14.44
N HIS A 126 -1.03 -9.72 13.57
CA HIS A 126 -0.64 -8.35 13.26
C HIS A 126 -0.81 -7.41 14.47
N LEU A 127 -1.92 -7.55 15.20
CA LEU A 127 -2.15 -6.78 16.43
C LEU A 127 -1.08 -7.09 17.48
N ARG A 128 -0.79 -8.36 17.73
CA ARG A 128 0.27 -8.78 18.66
C ARG A 128 1.64 -8.24 18.25
N ALA A 129 1.95 -8.23 16.96
CA ALA A 129 3.21 -7.70 16.46
C ALA A 129 3.37 -6.18 16.70
N VAL A 130 2.29 -5.40 16.54
CA VAL A 130 2.29 -3.96 16.86
C VAL A 130 2.48 -3.74 18.36
N LEU A 131 1.70 -4.42 19.20
CA LEU A 131 1.79 -4.27 20.66
C LEU A 131 3.17 -4.66 21.20
N ARG A 132 3.75 -5.77 20.72
CA ARG A 132 5.10 -6.20 21.10
C ARG A 132 6.17 -5.22 20.67
N ALA A 133 6.05 -4.62 19.48
CA ALA A 133 6.98 -3.59 19.02
C ALA A 133 6.83 -2.29 19.83
N GLY A 134 5.59 -1.92 20.19
CA GLY A 134 5.29 -0.75 21.00
C GLY A 134 5.87 -0.81 22.41
N ARG A 135 5.80 -1.98 23.06
CA ARG A 135 6.38 -2.20 24.41
C ARG A 135 7.91 -2.15 24.47
N ARG A 136 8.60 -2.03 23.34
CA ARG A 136 10.07 -1.99 23.25
C ARG A 136 10.57 -0.63 22.78
N LEU A 137 9.75 0.41 22.95
CA LEU A 137 10.04 1.77 22.47
C LEU A 137 10.73 2.66 23.50
N ASP A 138 10.92 2.18 24.73
CA ASP A 138 11.37 3.02 25.84
C ASP A 138 12.81 3.58 25.64
N ASP A 139 13.60 3.00 24.72
CA ASP A 139 14.90 3.51 24.20
C ASP A 139 14.98 3.41 22.65
N ALA A 140 13.93 3.85 21.94
CA ALA A 140 13.77 3.55 20.52
C ALA A 140 14.74 4.28 19.58
N SER A 141 15.62 3.51 18.92
CA SER A 141 16.37 3.97 17.74
C SER A 141 15.42 4.35 16.58
N PRO A 142 15.87 5.19 15.62
CA PRO A 142 15.13 5.44 14.39
C PRO A 142 14.68 4.16 13.65
N GLU A 143 15.49 3.09 13.67
CA GLU A 143 15.05 1.80 13.12
C GLU A 143 13.90 1.16 13.91
N ALA A 144 13.86 1.32 15.23
CA ALA A 144 12.77 0.80 16.05
C ALA A 144 11.44 1.47 15.68
N PHE A 145 11.43 2.80 15.53
CA PHE A 145 10.28 3.54 15.02
C PHE A 145 9.91 3.13 13.59
N HIS A 146 10.88 3.01 12.69
CA HIS A 146 10.62 2.55 11.32
C HIS A 146 9.96 1.17 11.30
N ARG A 147 10.49 0.22 12.09
CA ARG A 147 9.94 -1.13 12.19
C ARG A 147 8.53 -1.13 12.79
N LEU A 148 8.25 -0.29 13.78
CA LEU A 148 6.89 -0.12 14.32
C LEU A 148 5.95 0.40 13.24
N ARG A 149 6.34 1.47 12.54
CA ARG A 149 5.56 2.08 11.45
C ARG A 149 5.19 1.07 10.38
N VAL A 150 6.15 0.22 9.98
CA VAL A 150 5.89 -0.89 9.04
C VAL A 150 4.84 -1.87 9.59
N ARG A 151 4.89 -2.23 10.88
CA ARG A 151 3.91 -3.12 11.50
C ARG A 151 2.53 -2.49 11.63
N VAL A 152 2.44 -1.22 12.03
CA VAL A 152 1.19 -0.44 12.06
C VAL A 152 0.54 -0.43 10.69
N LYS A 153 1.34 -0.16 9.64
CA LYS A 153 0.87 -0.17 8.25
C LYS A 153 0.34 -1.55 7.83
N ARG A 154 1.00 -2.63 8.22
CA ARG A 154 0.53 -4.01 7.95
C ARG A 154 -0.79 -4.31 8.66
N LEU A 155 -0.91 -3.95 9.95
CA LEU A 155 -2.16 -4.12 10.70
C LEU A 155 -3.29 -3.29 10.08
N ARG A 156 -3.05 -2.03 9.75
CA ARG A 156 -4.04 -1.17 9.10
C ARG A 156 -4.54 -1.79 7.80
N TYR A 157 -3.65 -2.29 6.94
CA TYR A 157 -4.06 -2.94 5.70
C TYR A 157 -4.84 -4.24 5.92
N ALA A 158 -4.49 -5.04 6.93
CA ALA A 158 -5.27 -6.21 7.30
C ALA A 158 -6.71 -5.82 7.70
N LEU A 159 -6.83 -4.81 8.56
CA LEU A 159 -8.13 -4.30 9.03
C LEU A 159 -8.94 -3.59 7.94
N GLU A 160 -8.28 -2.89 6.99
CA GLU A 160 -8.94 -2.31 5.81
C GLU A 160 -9.54 -3.38 4.90
N THR A 161 -8.85 -4.50 4.73
CA THR A 161 -9.35 -5.66 3.97
C THR A 161 -10.56 -6.29 4.65
N LEU A 162 -10.54 -6.38 5.98
CA LEU A 162 -11.62 -6.96 6.78
C LEU A 162 -12.72 -5.94 7.14
N ARG A 163 -12.69 -4.73 6.59
CA ARG A 163 -13.59 -3.63 6.97
C ARG A 163 -15.07 -4.00 6.88
N GLY A 164 -15.46 -4.79 5.87
CA GLY A 164 -16.85 -5.21 5.67
C GLY A 164 -17.39 -6.18 6.73
N LEU A 165 -16.52 -6.74 7.59
CA LEU A 165 -16.88 -7.68 8.66
C LEU A 165 -16.93 -7.01 10.04
N GLY A 166 -16.60 -5.72 10.14
CA GLY A 166 -16.52 -5.01 11.42
C GLY A 166 -17.52 -3.86 11.52
N GLY A 167 -17.88 -3.51 12.76
CA GLY A 167 -18.67 -2.31 13.08
C GLY A 167 -17.80 -1.11 13.47
N ASP A 168 -18.41 -0.13 14.15
CA ASP A 168 -17.76 1.15 14.49
C ASP A 168 -16.44 1.03 15.24
N ARG A 169 -16.28 -0.04 16.04
CA ARG A 169 -15.02 -0.31 16.75
C ARG A 169 -13.84 -0.47 15.79
N LEU A 170 -14.05 -1.13 14.66
CA LEU A 170 -13.03 -1.31 13.63
C LEU A 170 -12.69 0.02 12.94
N VAL A 171 -13.71 0.83 12.65
CA VAL A 171 -13.52 2.16 12.07
C VAL A 171 -12.71 3.06 13.01
N ARG A 172 -13.03 3.06 14.31
CA ARG A 172 -12.24 3.79 15.32
C ARG A 172 -10.79 3.31 15.40
N MET A 173 -10.57 2.00 15.34
CA MET A 173 -9.21 1.42 15.32
C MET A 173 -8.44 1.86 14.07
N LEU A 174 -9.06 1.84 12.88
CA LEU A 174 -8.42 2.31 11.65
C LEU A 174 -7.97 3.78 11.76
N ARG A 175 -8.82 4.67 12.28
CA ARG A 175 -8.46 6.08 12.52
C ARG A 175 -7.30 6.23 13.51
N LEU A 176 -7.25 5.40 14.55
CA LEU A 176 -6.12 5.39 15.49
C LEU A 176 -4.82 4.97 14.79
N LEU A 177 -4.86 3.90 13.99
CA LEU A 177 -3.70 3.42 13.25
C LEU A 177 -3.24 4.40 12.16
N GLU A 178 -4.14 5.18 11.58
CA GLU A 178 -3.78 6.28 10.67
C GLU A 178 -3.01 7.36 11.40
N ARG A 179 -3.48 7.83 12.56
CA ARG A 179 -2.76 8.81 13.38
C ARG A 179 -1.38 8.34 13.80
N LEU A 180 -1.27 7.09 14.28
CA LEU A 180 0.02 6.47 14.64
C LEU A 180 0.99 6.31 13.46
N GLN A 181 0.48 6.39 12.23
CA GLN A 181 1.27 6.33 11.01
C GLN A 181 1.57 7.72 10.45
N ASP A 182 1.01 8.80 10.99
CA ASP A 182 1.28 10.17 10.55
C ASP A 182 2.13 10.96 11.56
N THR A 183 2.24 10.46 12.79
CA THR A 183 3.38 10.69 13.71
C THR A 183 4.64 10.00 13.22
#